data_AF-A0A9P0JS88-F1
#
_entry.id   AF-A0A9P0JS88-F1
#
_cell.length_a   1.000
_cell.length_b   1.000
_cell.length_c   1.000
_cell.angle_alpha   90.00
_cell.angle_beta   90.00
_cell.angle_gamma   90.00
#
_symmetry.space_group_name_H-M   'P 1'
#
loop_
_entity.id
_entity.type
_entity.pdbx_description
1 polymer ?
#
loop_
_entity_poly.entity_id
_entity_poly.type
_entity_poly.pdbx_seq_one_letter_code
_entity_poly.pdbx_strand_id
1 'polypeptide(L)'
;MKKKINCIGKINEFFQMYINRYLRLTPPYIVLIIFADCIHTYYKYSSSLTSFEKQDQLCEKYWWRNLLYINNLYPRSEMCLSWSWYLSLDTQAFMVAIALLILSTVVFKIAAAFTILLVLVNIVAVSMKTYSIGYIPTMDEQFAQLDAIYDLPWHRIGPYLIGVITAYFLKVRLQNKLSLQRSTRIFLWIIFPLLNLWIIFTIYTRQISIEYSAFYMGTSRVLWGIGISWILIACCTGNAPLLNKFLSFKGFIPLSRMTYCAYLLNPLTAQMMFLGSETGFTAVKASMALSICAVSLNTFYMSYLYCLMFECPFVRLTKMALAKVMGKRSGTQSNRTDDQTQKNIGDKTNNNITTNENS
;
A
#
# COMPACT_ATOMS: atom_id res chain seq x y z
N MET A 1 25.19 -23.58 16.69
CA MET A 1 25.79 -22.26 16.38
C MET A 1 24.68 -21.22 16.17
N LYS A 2 24.49 -20.26 17.09
CA LYS A 2 23.57 -19.13 16.87
C LYS A 2 24.19 -18.23 15.79
N LYS A 3 23.55 -18.14 14.62
CA LYS A 3 23.96 -17.24 13.53
C LYS A 3 24.00 -15.81 14.09
N LYS A 4 25.16 -15.15 14.06
CA LYS A 4 25.30 -13.76 14.56
C LYS A 4 24.38 -12.87 13.73
N ILE A 5 23.39 -12.25 14.37
CA ILE A 5 22.40 -11.43 13.67
C ILE A 5 23.09 -10.13 13.27
N ASN A 6 23.17 -9.85 11.97
CA ASN A 6 23.68 -8.57 11.47
C ASN A 6 22.55 -7.52 11.49
N CYS A 7 22.34 -6.89 12.65
CA CYS A 7 21.29 -5.87 12.83
C CYS A 7 21.45 -4.69 11.86
N ILE A 8 22.68 -4.23 11.61
CA ILE A 8 22.97 -3.12 10.70
C ILE A 8 22.53 -3.47 9.27
N GLY A 9 22.83 -4.70 8.82
CA GLY A 9 22.38 -5.19 7.51
C GLY A 9 20.85 -5.19 7.37
N LYS A 10 20.13 -5.59 8.42
CA LYS A 10 18.66 -5.62 8.42
C LYS A 10 18.02 -4.23 8.44
N ILE A 11 18.62 -3.29 9.17
CA ILE A 11 18.18 -1.89 9.16
C ILE A 11 18.40 -1.28 7.76
N ASN A 12 19.54 -1.57 7.12
CA ASN A 12 19.78 -1.10 5.75
C ASN A 12 18.78 -1.69 4.75
N GLU A 13 18.43 -2.98 4.89
CA GLU A 13 17.40 -3.64 4.07
C GLU A 13 16.04 -2.94 4.21
N PHE A 14 15.64 -2.58 5.45
CA PHE A 14 14.42 -1.81 5.72
C PHE A 14 14.40 -0.48 4.96
N PHE A 15 15.43 0.35 5.15
CA PHE A 15 15.50 1.66 4.52
C PHE A 15 15.59 1.55 3.00
N GLN A 16 16.31 0.56 2.47
CA GLN A 16 16.38 0.33 1.03
C GLN A 16 15.01 0.03 0.43
N MET A 17 14.22 -0.86 1.06
CA MET A 17 12.87 -1.18 0.59
C MET A 17 11.93 0.03 0.68
N TYR A 18 12.02 0.81 1.76
CA TYR A 18 11.23 2.03 1.94
C TYR A 18 11.60 3.12 0.91
N ILE A 19 12.88 3.46 0.77
CA ILE A 19 13.37 4.48 -0.15
C ILE A 19 13.01 4.12 -1.60
N ASN A 20 13.16 2.86 -1.99
CA ASN A 20 12.78 2.41 -3.33
C ASN A 20 11.29 2.62 -3.62
N ARG A 21 10.43 2.44 -2.63
CA ARG A 21 8.99 2.71 -2.78
C ARG A 21 8.71 4.21 -2.81
N TYR A 22 9.31 4.97 -1.89
CA TYR A 22 9.17 6.42 -1.82
C TYR A 22 9.54 7.08 -3.16
N LEU A 23 10.74 6.79 -3.68
CA LEU A 23 11.22 7.34 -4.96
C LEU A 23 10.39 6.92 -6.17
N ARG A 24 9.59 5.85 -6.06
CA ARG A 24 8.65 5.44 -7.12
C ARG A 24 7.33 6.21 -7.05
N LEU A 25 6.76 6.36 -5.85
CA LEU A 25 5.41 6.91 -5.68
C LEU A 25 5.40 8.44 -5.59
N THR A 26 6.40 9.05 -4.97
CA THR A 26 6.38 10.49 -4.65
C THR A 26 6.42 11.40 -5.89
N PRO A 27 7.23 11.15 -6.95
CA PRO A 27 7.26 12.05 -8.10
C PRO A 27 5.91 12.25 -8.81
N PRO A 28 5.19 11.19 -9.24
CA PRO A 28 3.85 11.35 -9.81
C PRO A 28 2.83 11.91 -8.80
N TYR A 29 3.05 11.78 -7.49
CA TYR A 29 2.16 12.37 -6.49
C TYR A 29 2.37 13.89 -6.35
N ILE A 30 3.62 14.38 -6.39
CA ILE A 30 3.93 15.83 -6.42
C ILE A 30 3.26 16.49 -7.61
N VAL A 31 3.43 15.88 -8.80
CA VAL A 31 2.86 16.39 -10.04
C VAL A 31 1.33 16.47 -9.94
N LEU A 32 0.68 15.50 -9.29
CA LEU A 32 -0.77 15.52 -9.06
C LEU A 32 -1.18 16.69 -8.16
N ILE A 33 -0.44 16.95 -7.08
CA ILE A 33 -0.75 18.06 -6.16
C ILE A 33 -0.75 19.39 -6.93
N ILE A 34 0.27 19.60 -7.78
CA ILE A 34 0.37 20.80 -8.62
C ILE A 34 -0.80 20.86 -9.61
N PHE A 35 -1.09 19.76 -10.32
CA PHE A 35 -2.21 19.73 -11.26
C PHE A 35 -3.56 20.02 -10.60
N ALA A 36 -3.81 19.41 -9.44
CA ALA A 36 -5.05 19.61 -8.71
C ALA A 36 -5.20 21.07 -8.24
N ASP A 37 -4.14 21.67 -7.73
CA ASP A 37 -4.10 23.08 -7.33
C ASP A 37 -4.41 24.02 -8.51
N CYS A 38 -3.75 23.81 -9.66
CA CYS A 38 -4.00 24.60 -10.87
C CYS A 38 -5.44 24.43 -11.41
N ILE A 39 -5.94 23.19 -11.45
CA ILE A 39 -7.29 22.89 -11.95
C ILE A 39 -8.36 23.50 -11.06
N HIS A 40 -8.24 23.38 -9.74
CA HIS A 40 -9.19 23.98 -8.81
C HIS A 40 -9.13 25.50 -8.83
N THR A 41 -7.94 26.08 -8.98
CA THR A 41 -7.80 27.53 -9.17
C THR A 41 -8.51 27.99 -10.45
N TYR A 42 -8.38 27.27 -11.56
CA TYR A 42 -9.11 27.57 -12.79
C TYR A 42 -10.63 27.53 -12.59
N TYR A 43 -11.15 26.41 -12.06
CA TYR A 43 -12.59 26.23 -11.90
C TYR A 43 -13.23 27.15 -10.86
N LYS A 44 -12.46 27.63 -9.87
CA LYS A 44 -12.91 28.66 -8.94
C LYS A 44 -13.36 29.94 -9.64
N TYR A 45 -12.75 30.29 -10.78
CA TYR A 45 -13.09 31.49 -11.54
C TYR A 45 -14.01 31.18 -12.74
N SER A 46 -13.95 29.97 -13.30
CA SER A 46 -14.67 29.62 -14.53
C SER A 46 -15.96 28.83 -14.33
N SER A 47 -16.13 28.14 -13.21
CA SER A 47 -17.30 27.28 -12.96
C SER A 47 -18.43 28.05 -12.30
N SER A 48 -19.67 27.76 -12.70
CA SER A 48 -20.87 28.15 -11.95
C SER A 48 -21.09 27.29 -10.70
N LEU A 49 -20.41 26.14 -10.61
CA LEU A 49 -20.50 25.18 -9.52
C LEU A 49 -19.34 25.37 -8.54
N THR A 50 -19.64 25.26 -7.25
CA THR A 50 -18.62 25.31 -6.19
C THR A 50 -18.13 23.92 -5.85
N SER A 51 -16.82 23.75 -5.79
CA SER A 51 -16.22 22.55 -5.21
C SER A 51 -16.51 22.48 -3.71
N PHE A 52 -16.91 21.30 -3.22
CA PHE A 52 -17.02 21.04 -1.78
C PHE A 52 -15.66 21.13 -1.07
N GLU A 53 -14.58 20.80 -1.79
CA GLU A 53 -13.21 20.85 -1.29
C GLU A 53 -12.50 22.06 -1.85
N LYS A 54 -11.98 22.93 -0.97
CA LYS A 54 -11.20 24.12 -1.36
C LYS A 54 -9.72 23.77 -1.52
N GLN A 55 -9.42 22.94 -2.52
CA GLN A 55 -8.07 22.40 -2.71
C GLN A 55 -7.04 23.50 -2.97
N ASP A 56 -7.42 24.56 -3.69
CA ASP A 56 -6.59 25.75 -3.92
C ASP A 56 -6.07 26.37 -2.62
N GLN A 57 -6.89 26.41 -1.57
CA GLN A 57 -6.52 27.01 -0.28
C GLN A 57 -5.80 26.03 0.64
N LEU A 58 -6.19 24.76 0.60
CA LEU A 58 -5.66 23.72 1.48
C LEU A 58 -4.29 23.23 1.02
N CYS A 59 -4.10 23.06 -0.29
CA CYS A 59 -2.85 22.58 -0.84
C CYS A 59 -1.72 23.60 -0.73
N GLU A 60 -2.00 24.90 -0.87
CA GLU A 60 -1.02 25.96 -0.62
C GLU A 60 -0.39 25.85 0.79
N LYS A 61 -1.21 25.53 1.80
CA LYS A 61 -0.78 25.47 3.22
C LYS A 61 -0.23 24.12 3.65
N TYR A 62 -0.80 23.02 3.14
CA TYR A 62 -0.62 21.69 3.72
C TYR A 62 -0.03 20.63 2.77
N TRP A 63 0.38 20.99 1.54
CA TRP A 63 1.00 20.05 0.58
C TRP A 63 2.17 19.24 1.15
N TRP A 64 2.95 19.81 2.06
CA TRP A 64 4.11 19.14 2.67
C TRP A 64 3.71 17.89 3.48
N ARG A 65 2.51 17.88 4.07
CA ARG A 65 1.98 16.72 4.83
C ARG A 65 1.78 15.51 3.92
N ASN A 66 1.44 15.75 2.66
CA ASN A 66 1.26 14.72 1.65
C ASN A 66 2.62 14.07 1.29
N LEU A 67 3.68 14.87 1.16
CA LEU A 67 5.01 14.35 0.82
C LEU A 67 5.66 13.55 1.95
N LEU A 68 5.29 13.85 3.19
CA LEU A 68 5.66 13.07 4.36
C LEU A 68 4.75 11.85 4.59
N TYR A 69 3.69 11.69 3.80
CA TYR A 69 2.69 10.62 3.95
C TYR A 69 2.05 10.59 5.35
N ILE A 70 1.72 11.77 5.89
CA ILE A 70 1.12 11.94 7.23
C ILE A 70 -0.18 12.74 7.22
N ASN A 71 -0.71 13.11 6.05
CA ASN A 71 -1.92 13.93 5.96
C ASN A 71 -3.14 13.28 6.62
N ASN A 72 -3.21 11.94 6.68
CA ASN A 72 -4.27 11.18 7.37
C ASN A 72 -4.19 11.20 8.91
N LEU A 73 -3.17 11.83 9.49
CA LEU A 73 -3.04 12.03 10.95
C LEU A 73 -3.61 13.38 11.41
N TYR A 74 -4.04 14.21 10.46
CA TYR A 74 -4.63 15.52 10.71
C TYR A 74 -6.13 15.50 10.36
N PRO A 75 -6.92 16.48 10.85
CA PRO A 75 -8.31 16.60 10.46
C PRO A 75 -8.50 16.70 8.95
N ARG A 76 -9.56 16.08 8.42
CA ARG A 76 -9.86 16.07 6.97
C ARG A 76 -10.13 17.45 6.40
N SER A 77 -10.65 18.36 7.22
CA SER A 77 -10.83 19.77 6.85
C SER A 77 -9.52 20.47 6.49
N GLU A 78 -8.36 19.92 6.88
CA GLU A 78 -7.03 20.44 6.57
C GLU A 78 -6.27 19.59 5.53
N MET A 79 -6.90 18.57 4.95
CA MET A 79 -6.21 17.69 4.00
C MET A 79 -6.11 18.34 2.61
N CYS A 80 -4.89 18.49 2.11
CA CYS A 80 -4.66 18.66 0.67
C CYS A 80 -4.94 17.32 -0.03
N LEU A 81 -5.83 17.31 -1.02
CA LEU A 81 -6.32 16.11 -1.72
C LEU A 81 -6.89 15.07 -0.76
N SER A 82 -8.17 15.17 -0.42
CA SER A 82 -8.80 14.33 0.60
C SER A 82 -8.53 12.84 0.35
N TRP A 83 -8.74 12.33 -0.86
CA TRP A 83 -8.55 10.92 -1.22
C TRP A 83 -7.15 10.37 -0.93
N SER A 84 -6.15 11.24 -0.83
CA SER A 84 -4.77 10.84 -0.61
C SER A 84 -4.46 10.38 0.81
N TRP A 85 -5.43 10.47 1.74
CA TRP A 85 -5.36 9.82 3.06
C TRP A 85 -5.00 8.33 2.93
N TYR A 86 -5.53 7.64 1.92
CA TYR A 86 -5.29 6.22 1.69
C TYR A 86 -3.84 5.94 1.30
N LEU A 87 -3.23 6.83 0.51
CA LEU A 87 -1.84 6.68 0.08
C LEU A 87 -0.87 6.82 1.27
N SER A 88 -1.17 7.74 2.19
CA SER A 88 -0.43 7.87 3.45
C SER A 88 -0.56 6.64 4.33
N LEU A 89 -1.78 6.15 4.48
CA LEU A 89 -2.08 4.93 5.23
C LEU A 89 -1.36 3.70 4.65
N ASP A 90 -1.40 3.51 3.33
CA ASP A 90 -0.73 2.41 2.65
C ASP A 90 0.79 2.46 2.84
N THR A 91 1.39 3.66 2.82
CA THR A 91 2.81 3.85 3.09
C THR A 91 3.17 3.52 4.55
N GLN A 92 2.35 3.96 5.50
CA GLN A 92 2.51 3.65 6.93
C GLN A 92 2.35 2.15 7.22
N ALA A 93 1.31 1.51 6.68
CA ALA A 93 1.08 0.09 6.82
C ALA A 93 2.18 -0.75 6.15
N PHE A 94 2.74 -0.28 5.03
CA PHE A 94 3.89 -0.91 4.39
C PHE A 94 5.14 -0.90 5.26
N MET A 95 5.43 0.21 5.94
CA MET A 95 6.56 0.29 6.87
C MET A 95 6.40 -0.75 7.99
N VAL A 96 5.21 -0.86 8.59
CA VAL A 96 4.91 -1.87 9.61
C VAL A 96 5.08 -3.28 9.02
N ALA A 97 4.58 -3.54 7.82
CA ALA A 97 4.69 -4.84 7.16
C ALA A 97 6.15 -5.24 6.91
N ILE A 98 7.00 -4.33 6.38
CA ILE A 98 8.43 -4.63 6.19
C ILE A 98 9.12 -4.90 7.53
N ALA A 99 8.83 -4.09 8.56
CA ALA A 99 9.42 -4.29 9.88
C ALA A 99 9.08 -5.68 10.44
N LEU A 100 7.82 -6.10 10.33
CA LEU A 100 7.38 -7.45 10.71
C LEU A 100 8.07 -8.53 9.88
N LEU A 101 8.13 -8.37 8.55
CA LEU A 101 8.80 -9.32 7.66
C LEU A 101 10.29 -9.47 8.02
N ILE A 102 11.00 -8.37 8.23
CA ILE A 102 12.42 -8.39 8.63
C ILE A 102 12.57 -9.06 9.99
N LEU A 103 11.74 -8.71 10.98
CA LEU A 103 11.72 -9.36 12.29
C LEU A 103 11.51 -10.87 12.17
N SER A 104 10.66 -11.33 11.25
CA SER A 104 10.40 -12.75 11.02
C SER A 104 11.61 -13.52 10.53
N THR A 105 12.51 -12.87 9.79
CA THR A 105 13.79 -13.48 9.34
C THR A 105 14.79 -13.68 10.47
N VAL A 106 14.61 -12.95 11.58
CA VAL A 106 15.48 -13.02 12.76
C VAL A 106 14.88 -13.93 13.82
N VAL A 107 13.63 -13.67 14.22
CA VAL A 107 12.91 -14.41 15.26
C VAL A 107 11.45 -14.66 14.87
N PHE A 108 11.22 -15.69 14.05
CA PHE A 108 9.90 -16.01 13.51
C PHE A 108 8.77 -16.13 14.55
N LYS A 109 9.00 -16.84 15.67
CA LYS A 109 7.97 -17.05 16.70
C LYS A 109 7.50 -15.74 17.32
N ILE A 110 8.43 -14.82 17.60
CA ILE A 110 8.11 -13.50 18.15
C ILE A 110 7.38 -12.66 17.11
N ALA A 111 7.86 -12.65 15.86
CA ALA A 111 7.20 -11.92 14.78
C ALA A 111 5.75 -12.38 14.58
N ALA A 112 5.51 -13.70 14.54
CA ALA A 112 4.18 -14.27 14.39
C ALA A 112 3.26 -13.92 15.58
N ALA A 113 3.74 -14.08 16.81
CA ALA A 113 2.98 -13.73 18.00
C ALA A 113 2.64 -12.22 18.03
N PHE A 114 3.60 -11.38 17.67
CA PHE A 114 3.41 -9.93 17.61
C PHE A 114 2.43 -9.52 16.50
N THR A 115 2.50 -10.13 15.32
CA THR A 115 1.51 -9.88 14.25
C THR A 115 0.09 -10.28 14.68
N ILE A 116 -0.09 -11.42 15.36
CA ILE A 116 -1.39 -11.85 15.90
C ILE A 116 -1.88 -10.85 16.95
N LEU A 117 -1.01 -10.42 17.86
CA LEU A 117 -1.35 -9.40 18.85
C LEU A 117 -1.82 -8.10 18.19
N LEU A 118 -1.13 -7.63 17.16
CA LEU A 118 -1.53 -6.42 16.42
C LEU A 118 -2.91 -6.56 15.75
N VAL A 119 -3.25 -7.77 15.24
CA VAL A 119 -4.59 -8.03 14.70
C VAL A 119 -5.65 -7.93 15.81
N LEU A 120 -5.40 -8.55 16.97
CA LEU A 120 -6.33 -8.50 18.09
C LEU A 120 -6.52 -7.07 18.62
N VAL A 121 -5.42 -6.32 18.77
CA VAL A 121 -5.45 -4.91 19.16
C VAL A 121 -6.22 -4.07 18.13
N ASN A 122 -6.03 -4.31 16.83
CA ASN A 122 -6.78 -3.61 15.79
C ASN A 122 -8.29 -3.88 15.90
N ILE A 123 -8.70 -5.15 16.04
CA ILE A 123 -10.12 -5.52 16.18
C ILE A 123 -10.73 -4.82 17.40
N VAL A 124 -10.08 -4.94 18.57
CA VAL A 124 -10.56 -4.35 19.83
C VAL A 124 -10.62 -2.84 19.74
N ALA A 125 -9.56 -2.17 19.25
CA ALA A 125 -9.51 -0.72 19.15
C ALA A 125 -10.63 -0.16 18.24
N VAL A 126 -10.87 -0.79 17.09
CA VAL A 126 -11.93 -0.39 16.18
C VAL A 126 -13.30 -0.64 16.81
N SER A 127 -13.55 -1.82 17.38
CA SER A 127 -14.81 -2.13 18.05
C SER A 127 -15.11 -1.17 19.20
N MET A 128 -14.14 -0.90 20.07
CA MET A 128 -14.30 0.04 21.18
C MET A 128 -14.59 1.45 20.68
N LYS A 129 -13.87 1.92 19.65
CA LYS A 129 -14.10 3.25 19.08
C LYS A 129 -15.50 3.36 18.47
N THR A 130 -15.91 2.36 17.69
CA THR A 130 -17.25 2.29 17.10
C THR A 130 -18.34 2.31 18.16
N TYR A 131 -18.19 1.51 19.23
CA TYR A 131 -19.13 1.49 20.35
C TYR A 131 -19.20 2.84 21.07
N SER A 132 -18.04 3.45 21.37
CA SER A 132 -17.97 4.71 22.11
C SER A 132 -18.64 5.91 21.41
N ILE A 133 -18.65 5.89 20.07
CA ILE A 133 -19.27 6.95 19.26
C ILE A 133 -20.74 6.62 18.96
N GLY A 134 -21.20 5.40 19.23
CA GLY A 134 -22.52 4.94 18.79
C GLY A 134 -22.61 4.83 17.27
N TYR A 135 -21.50 4.56 16.58
CA TYR A 135 -21.45 4.58 15.13
C TYR A 135 -22.24 3.41 14.52
N ILE A 136 -23.12 3.72 13.58
CA ILE A 136 -23.85 2.75 12.76
C ILE A 136 -23.34 2.91 11.31
N PRO A 137 -22.92 1.85 10.62
CA PRO A 137 -22.26 1.91 9.31
C PRO A 137 -23.28 2.19 8.19
N THR A 138 -24.00 3.30 8.26
CA THR A 138 -24.76 3.84 7.14
C THR A 138 -23.87 4.75 6.30
N MET A 139 -24.24 5.00 5.04
CA MET A 139 -23.45 5.86 4.16
C MET A 139 -23.31 7.29 4.73
N ASP A 140 -24.40 7.83 5.28
CA ASP A 140 -24.42 9.20 5.82
C ASP A 140 -23.53 9.33 7.06
N GLU A 141 -23.65 8.41 8.00
CA GLU A 141 -22.80 8.34 9.20
C GLU A 141 -21.33 8.12 8.82
N GLN A 142 -21.07 7.29 7.82
CA GLN A 142 -19.72 7.06 7.33
C GLN A 142 -19.08 8.36 6.84
N PHE A 143 -19.81 9.19 6.07
CA PHE A 143 -19.32 10.49 5.61
C PHE A 143 -19.12 11.48 6.76
N ALA A 144 -19.99 11.46 7.78
CA ALA A 144 -19.86 12.31 8.96
C ALA A 144 -18.67 11.91 9.86
N GLN A 145 -18.33 10.63 9.92
CA GLN A 145 -17.33 10.07 10.85
C GLN A 145 -16.05 9.60 10.15
N LEU A 146 -15.75 10.15 8.96
CA LEU A 146 -14.55 9.77 8.21
C LEU A 146 -13.27 9.96 9.04
N ASP A 147 -13.15 11.08 9.72
CA ASP A 147 -11.99 11.44 10.53
C ASP A 147 -11.86 10.58 11.78
N ALA A 148 -12.98 10.13 12.35
CA ALA A 148 -12.96 9.42 13.63
C ALA A 148 -12.73 7.91 13.46
N ILE A 149 -13.17 7.34 12.34
CA ILE A 149 -13.24 5.88 12.14
C ILE A 149 -12.60 5.44 10.83
N TYR A 150 -12.69 6.25 9.78
CA TYR A 150 -12.35 5.84 8.42
C TYR A 150 -10.87 6.11 8.08
N ASP A 151 -10.33 7.28 8.36
CA ASP A 151 -9.00 7.71 7.87
C ASP A 151 -7.82 7.26 8.75
N LEU A 152 -8.12 6.85 9.98
CA LEU A 152 -7.10 6.44 10.96
C LEU A 152 -6.35 5.18 10.52
N PRO A 153 -5.01 5.23 10.45
CA PRO A 153 -4.21 4.12 9.94
C PRO A 153 -4.30 2.86 10.80
N TRP A 154 -4.32 3.00 12.13
CA TRP A 154 -4.46 1.85 13.04
C TRP A 154 -5.83 1.18 13.00
N HIS A 155 -6.88 1.82 12.45
CA HIS A 155 -8.18 1.18 12.22
C HIS A 155 -8.26 0.39 10.90
N ARG A 156 -7.29 0.59 9.99
CA ARG A 156 -7.27 -0.01 8.65
C ARG A 156 -6.16 -1.02 8.42
N ILE A 157 -5.21 -1.14 9.34
CA ILE A 157 -4.04 -1.98 9.15
C ILE A 157 -4.37 -3.49 9.11
N GLY A 158 -5.56 -3.91 9.59
CA GLY A 158 -5.99 -5.31 9.68
C GLY A 158 -5.70 -6.16 8.43
N PRO A 159 -6.21 -5.83 7.23
CA PRO A 159 -5.91 -6.56 5.99
C PRO A 159 -4.41 -6.69 5.66
N TYR A 160 -3.58 -5.69 5.99
CA TYR A 160 -2.13 -5.77 5.78
C TYR A 160 -1.51 -6.82 6.70
N LEU A 161 -1.93 -6.85 7.97
CA LEU A 161 -1.47 -7.86 8.93
C LEU A 161 -1.88 -9.27 8.51
N ILE A 162 -3.11 -9.44 8.00
CA ILE A 162 -3.55 -10.71 7.42
C ILE A 162 -2.70 -11.09 6.22
N GLY A 163 -2.35 -10.15 5.33
CA GLY A 163 -1.41 -10.39 4.24
C GLY A 163 -0.03 -10.89 4.72
N VAL A 164 0.50 -10.30 5.80
CA VAL A 164 1.76 -10.75 6.43
C VAL A 164 1.62 -12.17 7.01
N ILE A 165 0.53 -12.47 7.72
CA ILE A 165 0.24 -13.82 8.25
C ILE A 165 0.15 -14.83 7.10
N THR A 166 -0.56 -14.49 6.02
CA THR A 166 -0.70 -15.33 4.83
C THR A 166 0.65 -15.59 4.18
N ALA A 167 1.51 -14.59 4.07
CA ALA A 167 2.88 -14.75 3.57
C ALA A 167 3.71 -15.70 4.45
N TYR A 168 3.62 -15.58 5.78
CA TYR A 168 4.28 -16.49 6.72
C TYR A 168 3.78 -17.93 6.57
N PHE A 169 2.46 -18.11 6.53
CA PHE A 169 1.86 -19.42 6.40
C PHE A 169 2.27 -20.11 5.09
N LEU A 170 2.19 -19.37 3.98
CA LEU A 170 2.53 -19.89 2.66
C LEU A 170 4.02 -20.25 2.53
N LYS A 171 4.92 -19.40 3.04
CA LYS A 171 6.37 -19.61 2.93
C LYS A 171 6.94 -20.57 3.95
N VAL A 172 6.56 -20.45 5.22
CA VAL A 172 7.18 -21.20 6.32
C VAL A 172 6.50 -22.55 6.54
N ARG A 173 5.17 -22.60 6.50
CA ARG A 173 4.42 -23.83 6.78
C ARG A 173 4.16 -24.66 5.54
N LEU A 174 3.63 -24.04 4.49
CA LEU A 174 3.22 -24.76 3.28
C LEU A 174 4.37 -25.01 2.31
N GLN A 175 5.42 -24.19 2.33
CA GLN A 175 6.46 -24.21 1.28
C GLN A 175 5.83 -24.17 -0.13
N ASN A 176 4.75 -23.40 -0.29
CA ASN A 176 3.90 -23.34 -1.49
C ASN A 176 3.22 -24.66 -1.91
N LYS A 177 3.15 -25.68 -1.05
CA LYS A 177 2.48 -26.95 -1.31
C LYS A 177 1.40 -27.20 -0.26
N LEU A 178 0.19 -27.51 -0.70
CA LEU A 178 -0.93 -27.82 0.19
C LEU A 178 -1.81 -28.90 -0.45
N SER A 179 -1.74 -30.12 0.10
CA SER A 179 -2.62 -31.22 -0.27
C SER A 179 -3.90 -31.17 0.59
N LEU A 180 -5.02 -30.88 -0.05
CA LEU A 180 -6.33 -30.88 0.59
C LEU A 180 -7.17 -32.05 0.10
N GLN A 181 -7.83 -32.72 1.06
CA GLN A 181 -8.94 -33.64 0.76
C GLN A 181 -10.06 -32.89 0.03
N ARG A 182 -10.82 -33.62 -0.79
CA ARG A 182 -11.88 -33.05 -1.64
C ARG A 182 -12.96 -32.33 -0.81
N SER A 183 -13.37 -32.91 0.31
CA SER A 183 -14.33 -32.33 1.25
C SER A 183 -13.87 -30.99 1.81
N THR A 184 -12.64 -30.93 2.36
CA THR A 184 -12.04 -29.71 2.89
C THR A 184 -11.93 -28.62 1.81
N ARG A 185 -11.52 -29.00 0.59
CA ARG A 185 -11.41 -28.05 -0.52
C ARG A 185 -12.76 -27.42 -0.86
N ILE A 186 -13.82 -28.23 -0.98
CA ILE A 186 -15.17 -27.75 -1.26
C ILE A 186 -15.65 -26.83 -0.14
N PHE A 187 -15.45 -27.24 1.12
CA PHE A 187 -15.81 -26.43 2.28
C PHE A 187 -15.16 -25.04 2.25
N LEU A 188 -13.84 -24.96 2.01
CA LEU A 188 -13.12 -23.69 1.96
C LEU A 188 -13.61 -22.78 0.80
N TRP A 189 -13.94 -23.37 -0.35
CA TRP A 189 -14.52 -22.64 -1.49
C TRP A 189 -15.95 -22.15 -1.27
N ILE A 190 -16.65 -22.65 -0.27
CA ILE A 190 -18.00 -22.18 0.11
C ILE A 190 -17.89 -21.15 1.23
N ILE A 191 -17.16 -21.46 2.30
CA ILE A 191 -17.15 -20.65 3.52
C ILE A 191 -16.54 -19.26 3.33
N PHE A 192 -15.42 -19.14 2.61
CA PHE A 192 -14.74 -17.84 2.45
C PHE A 192 -15.50 -16.86 1.55
N PRO A 193 -16.09 -17.28 0.41
CA PRO A 193 -17.00 -16.44 -0.34
C PRO A 193 -18.25 -16.05 0.46
N LEU A 194 -18.87 -16.99 1.20
CA LEU A 194 -20.01 -16.67 2.06
C LEU A 194 -19.66 -15.64 3.14
N LEU A 195 -18.47 -15.74 3.73
CA LEU A 195 -17.95 -14.76 4.69
C LEU A 195 -17.85 -13.36 4.06
N ASN A 196 -17.28 -13.24 2.86
CA ASN A 196 -17.17 -11.97 2.15
C ASN A 196 -18.54 -11.42 1.71
N LEU A 197 -19.46 -12.29 1.27
CA LEU A 197 -20.83 -11.89 0.93
C LEU A 197 -21.59 -11.39 2.16
N TRP A 198 -21.45 -12.07 3.29
CA TRP A 198 -22.02 -11.61 4.56
C TRP A 198 -21.54 -10.20 4.88
N ILE A 199 -20.22 -9.92 4.78
CA ILE A 199 -19.67 -8.58 5.02
C ILE A 199 -20.33 -7.51 4.14
N ILE A 200 -20.59 -7.81 2.86
CA ILE A 200 -21.23 -6.87 1.92
C ILE A 200 -22.70 -6.64 2.27
N PHE A 201 -23.44 -7.72 2.55
CA PHE A 201 -24.89 -7.65 2.72
C PHE A 201 -25.35 -7.24 4.13
N THR A 202 -24.50 -7.34 5.15
CA THR A 202 -24.83 -6.94 6.52
C THR A 202 -25.30 -5.49 6.63
N ILE A 203 -24.73 -4.58 5.84
CA ILE A 203 -25.05 -3.15 5.90
C ILE A 203 -26.39 -2.83 5.19
N TYR A 204 -26.92 -3.75 4.38
CA TYR A 204 -28.11 -3.50 3.57
C TYR A 204 -29.34 -3.14 4.38
N THR A 205 -29.54 -3.78 5.54
CA THR A 205 -30.76 -3.63 6.34
C THR A 205 -30.85 -2.31 7.12
N ARG A 206 -29.79 -1.47 7.12
CA ARG A 206 -29.69 -0.13 7.77
C ARG A 206 -30.07 -0.04 9.26
N GLN A 207 -30.60 -1.10 9.87
CA GLN A 207 -31.03 -1.19 11.25
C GLN A 207 -30.20 -2.28 11.93
N ILE A 208 -29.08 -1.88 12.49
CA ILE A 208 -28.23 -2.76 13.30
C ILE A 208 -27.98 -2.13 14.66
N SER A 209 -27.90 -2.95 15.71
CA SER A 209 -27.58 -2.46 17.05
C SER A 209 -26.14 -1.92 17.12
N ILE A 210 -25.87 -1.06 18.09
CA ILE A 210 -24.54 -0.46 18.26
C ILE A 210 -23.51 -1.53 18.62
N GLU A 211 -23.88 -2.53 19.42
CA GLU A 211 -23.02 -3.66 19.78
C GLU A 211 -22.64 -4.48 18.54
N TYR A 212 -23.63 -4.76 17.69
CA TYR A 212 -23.40 -5.50 16.46
C TYR A 212 -22.59 -4.68 15.45
N SER A 213 -22.84 -3.38 15.36
CA SER A 213 -22.02 -2.45 14.58
C SER A 213 -20.57 -2.45 15.04
N ALA A 214 -20.31 -2.38 16.35
CA ALA A 214 -18.97 -2.42 16.91
C ALA A 214 -18.24 -3.73 16.58
N PHE A 215 -18.93 -4.86 16.73
CA PHE A 215 -18.40 -6.16 16.33
C PHE A 215 -18.08 -6.21 14.83
N TYR A 216 -19.03 -5.77 14.00
CA TYR A 216 -18.90 -5.75 12.55
C TYR A 216 -17.74 -4.85 12.10
N MET A 217 -17.63 -3.64 12.62
CA MET A 217 -16.58 -2.69 12.24
C MET A 217 -15.19 -3.19 12.63
N GLY A 218 -15.05 -3.84 13.79
CA GLY A 218 -13.77 -4.41 14.22
C GLY A 218 -13.34 -5.63 13.40
N THR A 219 -14.28 -6.48 13.00
CA THR A 219 -13.96 -7.78 12.39
C THR A 219 -14.04 -7.81 10.86
N SER A 220 -14.95 -7.05 10.25
CA SER A 220 -15.26 -7.11 8.81
C SER A 220 -14.03 -6.97 7.92
N ARG A 221 -13.17 -5.97 8.16
CA ARG A 221 -11.96 -5.74 7.35
C ARG A 221 -10.97 -6.90 7.48
N VAL A 222 -10.79 -7.44 8.69
CA VAL A 222 -9.90 -8.57 8.94
C VAL A 222 -10.44 -9.83 8.24
N LEU A 223 -11.73 -10.12 8.42
CA LEU A 223 -12.41 -11.26 7.80
C LEU A 223 -12.40 -11.18 6.27
N TRP A 224 -12.57 -9.98 5.71
CA TRP A 224 -12.40 -9.73 4.28
C TRP A 224 -11.00 -10.12 3.79
N GLY A 225 -9.97 -9.67 4.52
CA GLY A 225 -8.58 -10.03 4.22
C GLY A 225 -8.33 -11.55 4.29
N ILE A 226 -8.98 -12.24 5.24
CA ILE A 226 -8.89 -13.71 5.36
C ILE A 226 -9.54 -14.38 4.14
N GLY A 227 -10.72 -13.93 3.72
CA GLY A 227 -11.40 -14.46 2.55
C GLY A 227 -10.57 -14.31 1.26
N ILE A 228 -9.95 -13.15 1.06
CA ILE A 228 -9.03 -12.92 -0.07
C ILE A 228 -7.74 -13.75 0.06
N SER A 229 -7.23 -13.95 1.29
CA SER A 229 -6.04 -14.76 1.54
C SER A 229 -6.23 -16.22 1.14
N TRP A 230 -7.43 -16.78 1.30
CA TRP A 230 -7.73 -18.12 0.81
C TRP A 230 -7.56 -18.24 -0.71
N ILE A 231 -8.07 -17.26 -1.47
CA ILE A 231 -7.92 -17.23 -2.94
C ILE A 231 -6.43 -17.26 -3.30
N LEU A 232 -5.63 -16.43 -2.64
CA LEU A 232 -4.18 -16.39 -2.86
C LEU A 232 -3.51 -17.72 -2.55
N ILE A 233 -3.79 -18.32 -1.38
CA ILE A 233 -3.25 -19.63 -0.98
C ILE A 233 -3.63 -20.69 -2.01
N ALA A 234 -4.91 -20.76 -2.39
CA ALA A 234 -5.41 -21.76 -3.33
C ALA A 234 -4.77 -21.63 -4.71
N CYS A 235 -4.54 -20.41 -5.19
CA CYS A 235 -3.81 -20.15 -6.44
C CYS A 235 -2.33 -20.58 -6.32
N CYS A 236 -1.63 -20.16 -5.27
CA CYS A 236 -0.20 -20.44 -5.09
C CYS A 236 0.12 -21.93 -4.86
N THR A 237 -0.80 -22.70 -4.28
CA THR A 237 -0.60 -24.13 -3.99
C THR A 237 -1.19 -25.05 -5.05
N GLY A 238 -1.72 -24.52 -6.16
CA GLY A 238 -2.31 -25.31 -7.25
C GLY A 238 -3.71 -25.87 -6.97
N ASN A 239 -4.39 -25.42 -5.91
CA ASN A 239 -5.77 -25.82 -5.59
C ASN A 239 -6.85 -25.05 -6.38
N ALA A 240 -6.44 -24.08 -7.21
CA ALA A 240 -7.31 -23.21 -8.01
C ALA A 240 -6.78 -22.97 -9.45
N PRO A 241 -6.53 -24.01 -10.26
CA PRO A 241 -5.79 -23.86 -11.53
C PRO A 241 -6.49 -22.94 -12.54
N LEU A 242 -7.82 -23.02 -12.67
CA LEU A 242 -8.59 -22.16 -13.58
C LEU A 242 -8.54 -20.70 -13.13
N LEU A 243 -8.78 -20.45 -11.85
CA LEU A 243 -8.73 -19.10 -11.30
C LEU A 243 -7.33 -18.50 -11.37
N ASN A 244 -6.30 -19.30 -11.09
CA ASN A 244 -4.90 -18.88 -11.23
C ASN A 244 -4.57 -18.51 -12.68
N LYS A 245 -5.05 -19.27 -13.66
CA LYS A 245 -4.88 -18.95 -15.09
C LYS A 245 -5.55 -17.63 -15.47
N PHE A 246 -6.75 -17.38 -14.96
CA PHE A 246 -7.48 -16.12 -15.17
C PHE A 246 -6.76 -14.95 -14.51
N LEU A 247 -6.45 -15.02 -13.22
CA LEU A 247 -5.81 -13.94 -12.47
C LEU A 247 -4.38 -13.64 -12.94
N SER A 248 -3.68 -14.65 -13.47
CA SER A 248 -2.33 -14.50 -14.05
C SER A 248 -2.36 -14.12 -15.55
N PHE A 249 -3.51 -13.75 -16.09
CA PHE A 249 -3.63 -13.38 -17.50
C PHE A 249 -2.78 -12.14 -17.84
N LYS A 250 -1.92 -12.26 -18.86
CA LYS A 250 -0.98 -11.20 -19.26
C LYS A 250 -1.67 -9.91 -19.71
N GLY A 251 -2.92 -9.97 -20.17
CA GLY A 251 -3.69 -8.77 -20.52
C GLY A 251 -3.98 -7.85 -19.32
N PHE A 252 -3.91 -8.35 -18.09
CA PHE A 252 -4.04 -7.52 -16.89
C PHE A 252 -2.76 -6.75 -16.51
N ILE A 253 -1.61 -7.06 -17.12
CA ILE A 253 -0.35 -6.37 -16.85
C ILE A 253 -0.42 -4.86 -17.11
N PRO A 254 -0.86 -4.36 -18.28
CA PRO A 254 -0.96 -2.92 -18.51
C PRO A 254 -1.91 -2.24 -17.52
N LEU A 255 -3.08 -2.84 -17.25
CA LEU A 255 -4.06 -2.30 -16.32
C LEU A 255 -3.51 -2.22 -14.88
N SER A 256 -2.81 -3.27 -14.44
CA SER A 256 -2.16 -3.32 -13.13
C SER A 256 -1.06 -2.26 -12.99
N ARG A 257 -0.29 -2.00 -14.05
CA ARG A 257 0.75 -0.97 -14.04
C ARG A 257 0.16 0.44 -13.93
N MET A 258 -1.00 0.68 -14.53
CA MET A 258 -1.67 1.98 -14.52
C MET A 258 -2.51 2.24 -13.27
N THR A 259 -2.77 1.22 -12.44
CA THR A 259 -3.70 1.31 -11.31
C THR A 259 -3.34 2.43 -10.33
N TYR A 260 -2.05 2.68 -10.13
CA TYR A 260 -1.60 3.77 -9.26
C TYR A 260 -1.94 5.16 -9.83
N CYS A 261 -1.59 5.42 -11.09
CA CYS A 261 -1.97 6.67 -11.77
C CYS A 261 -3.49 6.83 -11.86
N ALA A 262 -4.23 5.74 -12.11
CA ALA A 262 -5.69 5.75 -12.14
C ALA A 262 -6.27 6.15 -10.77
N TYR A 263 -5.75 5.58 -9.68
CA TYR A 263 -6.15 5.98 -8.32
C TYR A 263 -5.87 7.47 -8.04
N LEU A 264 -4.70 7.97 -8.43
CA LEU A 264 -4.33 9.39 -8.25
C LEU A 264 -5.30 10.34 -8.97
N LEU A 265 -5.63 10.00 -10.22
CA LEU A 265 -6.41 10.87 -11.11
C LEU A 265 -7.91 10.68 -11.00
N ASN A 266 -8.41 9.58 -10.45
CA ASN A 266 -9.84 9.27 -10.47
C ASN A 266 -10.70 10.37 -9.81
N PRO A 267 -10.42 10.82 -8.57
CA PRO A 267 -11.20 11.87 -7.93
C PRO A 267 -11.05 13.21 -8.65
N LEU A 268 -9.84 13.54 -9.12
CA LEU A 268 -9.59 14.74 -9.90
C LEU A 268 -10.39 14.75 -11.21
N THR A 269 -10.45 13.61 -11.90
CA THR A 269 -11.22 13.44 -13.14
C THR A 269 -12.72 13.60 -12.89
N ALA A 270 -13.23 13.02 -11.81
CA ALA A 270 -14.61 13.19 -11.40
C ALA A 270 -14.93 14.66 -11.07
N GLN A 271 -14.02 15.35 -10.35
CA GLN A 271 -14.16 16.77 -10.03
C GLN A 271 -14.12 17.66 -11.27
N MET A 272 -13.24 17.38 -12.24
CA MET A 272 -13.21 18.12 -13.51
C MET A 272 -14.51 17.95 -14.31
N MET A 273 -15.06 16.74 -14.38
CA MET A 273 -16.35 16.51 -15.03
C MET A 273 -17.50 17.22 -14.30
N PHE A 274 -17.44 17.26 -12.97
CA PHE A 274 -18.43 17.96 -12.15
C PHE A 274 -18.35 19.47 -12.35
N LEU A 275 -17.19 20.08 -12.09
CA LEU A 275 -16.98 21.53 -12.15
C LEU A 275 -17.00 22.07 -13.58
N GLY A 276 -16.73 21.23 -14.59
CA GLY A 276 -16.89 21.58 -16.00
C GLY A 276 -18.32 21.58 -16.49
N SER A 277 -19.28 21.11 -15.70
CA SER A 277 -20.71 21.13 -16.04
C SER A 277 -21.35 22.46 -15.64
N GLU A 278 -22.29 22.95 -16.46
CA GLU A 278 -23.14 24.10 -16.12
C GLU A 278 -24.31 23.71 -15.22
N THR A 279 -24.66 22.41 -15.21
CA THR A 279 -25.78 21.87 -14.43
C THR A 279 -25.29 20.83 -13.42
N GLY A 280 -25.90 20.82 -12.24
CA GLY A 280 -25.61 19.81 -11.23
C GLY A 280 -25.98 18.40 -11.70
N PHE A 281 -25.33 17.40 -11.13
CA PHE A 281 -25.64 15.99 -11.41
C PHE A 281 -26.95 15.59 -10.74
N THR A 282 -27.86 15.00 -11.51
CA THR A 282 -29.08 14.40 -10.96
C THR A 282 -28.80 12.99 -10.48
N ALA A 283 -29.25 12.65 -9.27
CA ALA A 283 -29.07 11.33 -8.66
C ALA A 283 -30.00 10.25 -9.26
N VAL A 284 -30.31 10.34 -10.56
CA VAL A 284 -31.09 9.35 -11.29
C VAL A 284 -30.19 8.16 -11.61
N LYS A 285 -30.62 6.94 -11.27
CA LYS A 285 -29.82 5.70 -11.38
C LYS A 285 -29.14 5.53 -12.75
N ALA A 286 -29.86 5.79 -13.84
CA ALA A 286 -29.31 5.67 -15.20
C ALA A 286 -28.22 6.72 -15.49
N SER A 287 -28.46 7.98 -15.12
CA SER A 287 -27.48 9.07 -15.26
C SER A 287 -26.23 8.80 -14.42
N MET A 288 -26.40 8.29 -13.19
CA MET A 288 -25.30 7.91 -12.32
C MET A 288 -24.47 6.75 -12.90
N ALA A 289 -25.12 5.72 -13.45
CA ALA A 289 -24.43 4.61 -14.09
C ALA A 289 -23.59 5.06 -15.30
N LEU A 290 -24.15 5.93 -16.15
CA LEU A 290 -23.43 6.52 -17.28
C LEU A 290 -22.26 7.38 -16.82
N SER A 291 -22.45 8.18 -15.77
CA SER A 291 -21.41 9.03 -15.19
C SER A 291 -20.26 8.20 -14.62
N ILE A 292 -20.55 7.11 -13.91
CA ILE A 292 -19.54 6.19 -13.39
C ILE A 292 -18.73 5.56 -14.54
N CYS A 293 -19.39 5.11 -15.60
CA CYS A 293 -18.72 4.58 -16.78
C CYS A 293 -17.83 5.63 -17.45
N ALA A 294 -18.35 6.85 -17.64
CA ALA A 294 -17.61 7.96 -18.26
C ALA A 294 -16.38 8.35 -17.44
N VAL A 295 -16.52 8.56 -16.13
CA VAL A 295 -15.42 8.86 -15.22
C VAL A 295 -14.39 7.75 -15.23
N SER A 296 -14.82 6.48 -15.19
CA SER A 296 -13.90 5.33 -15.17
C SER A 296 -13.09 5.22 -16.46
N LEU A 297 -13.75 5.31 -17.62
CA LEU A 297 -13.07 5.25 -18.92
C LEU A 297 -12.09 6.41 -19.08
N ASN A 298 -12.51 7.64 -18.75
CA ASN A 298 -11.65 8.81 -18.84
C ASN A 298 -10.47 8.74 -17.84
N THR A 299 -10.70 8.22 -16.64
CA THR A 299 -9.64 8.00 -15.65
C THR A 299 -8.56 7.07 -16.21
N PHE A 300 -8.95 5.94 -16.80
CA PHE A 300 -7.98 5.01 -17.35
C PHE A 300 -7.23 5.60 -18.54
N TYR A 301 -7.92 6.32 -19.42
CA TYR A 301 -7.30 7.05 -20.52
C TYR A 301 -6.27 8.09 -20.03
N MET A 302 -6.65 8.95 -19.09
CA MET A 302 -5.75 9.96 -18.51
C MET A 302 -4.59 9.31 -17.74
N SER A 303 -4.85 8.21 -17.02
CA SER A 303 -3.82 7.48 -16.29
C SER A 303 -2.76 6.88 -17.22
N TYR A 304 -3.13 6.50 -18.44
CA TYR A 304 -2.19 6.01 -19.43
C TYR A 304 -1.20 7.10 -19.83
N LEU A 305 -1.72 8.27 -20.21
CA LEU A 305 -0.91 9.44 -20.56
C LEU A 305 -0.02 9.87 -19.40
N TYR A 306 -0.60 9.95 -18.19
CA TYR A 306 0.09 10.34 -16.98
C TYR A 306 1.22 9.37 -16.60
N CYS A 307 0.98 8.07 -16.74
CA CYS A 307 1.98 7.03 -16.48
C CYS A 307 3.16 7.16 -17.44
N LEU A 308 2.92 7.46 -18.72
CA LEU A 308 3.98 7.66 -19.72
C LEU A 308 4.79 8.93 -19.48
N MET A 309 4.12 10.03 -19.12
CA MET A 309 4.74 11.34 -18.95
C MET A 309 5.51 11.47 -17.63
N PHE A 310 5.02 10.85 -16.55
CA PHE A 310 5.57 11.08 -15.21
C PHE A 310 6.07 9.78 -14.57
N GLU A 311 5.24 8.75 -14.36
CA GLU A 311 5.69 7.55 -13.62
C GLU A 311 6.85 6.81 -14.32
N CYS A 312 6.71 6.50 -15.61
CA CYS A 312 7.71 5.78 -16.40
C CYS A 312 9.11 6.43 -16.41
N PRO A 313 9.25 7.74 -16.73
CA PRO A 313 10.55 8.39 -16.73
C PRO A 313 11.15 8.48 -15.33
N PHE A 314 10.37 8.83 -14.30
CA PHE A 314 10.88 8.89 -12.93
C PHE A 314 11.36 7.52 -12.42
N VAL A 315 10.62 6.44 -12.72
CA VAL A 315 11.06 5.07 -12.37
C VAL A 315 12.38 4.71 -13.06
N ARG A 316 12.57 5.09 -14.33
CA ARG A 316 13.84 4.85 -15.04
C ARG A 316 14.99 5.65 -14.45
N LEU A 317 14.78 6.94 -14.18
CA LEU A 317 15.77 7.82 -13.57
C LEU A 317 16.19 7.31 -12.19
N THR A 318 15.24 6.94 -11.34
CA THR A 318 15.51 6.36 -10.01
C THR A 318 16.35 5.09 -10.12
N LYS A 319 16.03 4.18 -11.06
CA LYS A 319 16.82 2.96 -11.28
C LYS A 319 18.25 3.27 -11.70
N MET A 320 18.44 4.23 -12.61
CA MET A 320 19.78 4.66 -13.07
C MET A 320 20.59 5.30 -11.93
N ALA A 321 19.96 6.17 -11.14
CA ALA A 321 20.60 6.83 -10.01
C ALA A 321 21.03 5.80 -8.93
N LEU A 322 20.14 4.87 -8.57
CA LEU A 322 20.45 3.80 -7.62
C LEU A 322 21.55 2.87 -8.15
N ALA A 323 21.52 2.50 -9.43
CA ALA A 323 22.57 1.70 -10.04
C ALA A 323 23.94 2.39 -9.99
N LYS A 324 24.00 3.71 -10.23
CA LYS A 324 25.24 4.49 -10.14
C LYS A 324 25.77 4.57 -8.70
N VAL A 325 24.88 4.73 -7.72
CA VAL A 325 25.25 4.77 -6.29
C VAL A 325 25.75 3.41 -5.80
N MET A 326 25.09 2.32 -6.20
CA MET A 326 25.52 0.95 -5.85
C MET A 326 26.78 0.52 -6.61
N GLY A 327 26.92 0.90 -7.88
CA GLY A 327 28.12 0.66 -8.68
C GLY A 327 29.35 1.38 -8.14
N LYS A 328 29.20 2.61 -7.62
CA LYS A 328 30.26 3.31 -6.88
C LYS A 328 30.68 2.57 -5.61
N ARG A 329 29.74 1.98 -4.85
CA ARG A 329 30.06 1.20 -3.64
C ARG A 329 30.90 -0.06 -3.93
N SER A 330 30.66 -0.73 -5.07
CA SER A 330 31.48 -1.87 -5.51
C SER A 330 32.92 -1.45 -5.85
N GLY A 331 33.08 -0.32 -6.54
CA GLY A 331 34.40 0.21 -6.90
C GLY A 331 35.24 0.70 -5.71
N THR A 332 34.63 1.27 -4.67
CA THR A 332 35.37 1.69 -3.46
C THR A 332 35.77 0.52 -2.57
N GLN A 333 35.07 -0.62 -2.63
CA GLN A 333 35.42 -1.80 -1.84
C GLN A 333 36.55 -2.61 -2.50
N SER A 334 36.60 -2.70 -3.84
CA SER A 334 37.74 -3.28 -4.57
C SER A 334 39.05 -2.57 -4.25
N ASN A 335 39.05 -1.23 -4.32
CA ASN A 335 40.26 -0.43 -4.08
C ASN A 335 40.80 -0.53 -2.63
N ARG A 336 39.97 -0.85 -1.63
CA ARG A 336 40.43 -1.08 -0.25
C ARG A 336 41.03 -2.47 -0.04
N THR A 337 40.54 -3.48 -0.75
CA THR A 337 41.15 -4.82 -0.74
C THR A 337 42.46 -4.84 -1.50
N ASP A 338 42.58 -4.10 -2.61
CA ASP A 338 43.82 -4.05 -3.39
C ASP A 338 44.93 -3.28 -2.64
N ASP A 339 44.60 -2.19 -1.94
CA ASP A 339 45.55 -1.46 -1.08
C ASP A 339 46.02 -2.29 0.14
N GLN A 340 45.14 -3.10 0.75
CA GLN A 340 45.54 -3.99 1.86
C GLN A 340 46.32 -5.22 1.38
N THR A 341 46.09 -5.68 0.15
CA THR A 341 46.85 -6.78 -0.45
C THR A 341 48.23 -6.30 -0.89
N GLN A 342 48.35 -5.08 -1.43
CA GLN A 342 49.65 -4.48 -1.76
C GLN A 342 50.48 -4.11 -0.53
N LYS A 343 49.88 -3.62 0.57
CA LYS A 343 50.61 -3.38 1.83
C LYS A 343 51.13 -4.67 2.48
N ASN A 344 50.35 -5.75 2.46
CA ASN A 344 50.78 -7.05 3.01
C ASN A 344 51.82 -7.78 2.14
N ILE A 345 51.90 -7.46 0.84
CA ILE A 345 52.94 -7.98 -0.05
C ILE A 345 54.25 -7.20 0.13
N GLY A 346 54.18 -5.87 0.34
CA GLY A 346 55.35 -5.02 0.62
C GLY A 346 56.07 -5.34 1.94
N ASP A 347 55.34 -5.64 3.01
CA ASP A 347 55.97 -6.01 4.30
C ASP A 347 56.53 -7.45 4.31
N LYS A 348 56.06 -8.33 3.42
CA LYS A 348 56.62 -9.69 3.27
C LYS A 348 57.82 -9.76 2.34
N THR A 349 57.99 -8.80 1.42
CA THR A 349 59.17 -8.76 0.54
C THR A 349 60.38 -8.15 1.22
N ASN A 350 60.21 -7.24 2.19
CA ASN A 350 61.34 -6.66 2.93
C ASN A 350 61.94 -7.56 4.02
N ASN A 351 61.23 -8.58 4.50
CA ASN A 351 61.76 -9.51 5.52
C ASN A 351 62.41 -10.79 4.97
N ASN A 352 62.37 -11.02 3.65
CA ASN A 352 62.91 -12.24 3.02
C ASN A 352 64.15 -12.00 2.14
N ILE A 353 64.67 -10.77 2.04
CA ILE A 353 65.82 -10.43 1.17
C ILE A 353 67.16 -10.37 1.95
N THR A 354 67.18 -10.54 3.28
CA THR A 354 68.41 -10.41 4.08
C THR A 354 69.00 -11.72 4.64
N THR A 355 68.57 -12.91 4.19
CA THR A 355 69.05 -14.17 4.81
C THR A 355 69.61 -15.25 3.89
N ASN A 356 69.91 -15.00 2.61
CA ASN A 356 70.67 -16.00 1.82
C ASN A 356 71.58 -15.36 0.77
N GLU A 357 72.71 -14.85 1.22
CA GLU A 357 73.96 -14.78 0.45
C GLU A 357 75.11 -14.63 1.46
N ASN A 358 75.60 -15.78 1.97
CA ASN A 358 77.01 -16.08 2.30
C ASN A 358 77.09 -17.37 3.14
N SER A 359 78.00 -18.26 2.72
CA SER A 359 78.47 -19.52 3.31
C SER A 359 77.55 -20.74 3.27
#